data_AF-A0A357D533-F1
#
_entry.id   AF-A0A357D533-F1
#
_cell.length_a   1.000
_cell.length_b   1.000
_cell.length_c   1.000
_cell.angle_alpha   90.00
_cell.angle_beta   90.00
_cell.angle_gamma   90.00
#
_symmetry.space_group_name_H-M   'P 1'
#
loop_
_entity.id
_entity.type
_entity.pdbx_description
1 polymer ?
#
loop_
_entity_poly.entity_id
_entity_poly.type
_entity_poly.pdbx_seq_one_letter_code
_entity_poly.pdbx_strand_id
1 'polypeptide(L)' 'ATGGRTYAMTLGNGVAFGPVFPGQAETAHQKDEYIAVDDLLTCTRIYAKALYELAREE' A
#
# COMPACT_ATOMS: atom_id res chain seq x y z
N ALA A 1 -14.36 -6.70 2.09
CA ALA A 1 -14.70 -5.53 2.91
C ALA A 1 -13.42 -5.01 3.55
N THR A 2 -13.02 -3.77 3.29
CA THR A 2 -11.88 -3.07 3.92
C THR A 2 -12.24 -2.69 5.36
N GLY A 3 -12.39 -3.70 6.24
CA GLY A 3 -12.63 -3.47 7.67
C GLY A 3 -11.39 -2.96 8.43
N GLY A 4 -10.21 -2.94 7.77
CA GLY A 4 -8.96 -2.46 8.35
C GLY A 4 -8.91 -0.93 8.43
N ARG A 5 -8.58 -0.41 9.61
CA ARG A 5 -8.26 1.01 9.81
C ARG A 5 -6.75 1.21 9.64
N THR A 6 -6.35 2.30 9.02
CA THR A 6 -4.94 2.72 8.91
C THR A 6 -4.75 4.10 9.52
N TYR A 7 -3.50 4.56 9.61
CA TYR A 7 -3.18 5.93 10.01
C TYR A 7 -3.78 7.01 9.10
N ALA A 8 -4.25 6.67 7.90
CA ALA A 8 -4.98 7.61 7.05
C ALA A 8 -6.22 8.19 7.75
N MET A 9 -6.88 7.41 8.61
CA MET A 9 -8.06 7.86 9.35
C MET A 9 -7.80 9.05 10.28
N THR A 10 -6.55 9.21 10.77
CA THR A 10 -6.18 10.34 11.64
C THR A 10 -5.80 11.59 10.86
N LEU A 11 -5.63 11.49 9.54
CA LEU A 11 -5.22 12.60 8.68
C LEU A 11 -6.44 13.07 7.88
N GLY A 12 -6.82 14.35 8.00
CA GLY A 12 -8.06 14.87 7.38
C GLY A 12 -8.14 14.72 5.85
N ASN A 13 -7.00 14.56 5.19
CA ASN A 13 -6.85 14.30 3.76
C ASN A 13 -5.99 13.06 3.47
N GLY A 14 -5.74 12.21 4.47
CA GLY A 14 -4.94 11.01 4.30
C GLY A 14 -5.72 9.90 3.60
N VAL A 15 -5.00 9.08 2.83
CA VAL A 15 -5.56 7.90 2.16
C VAL A 15 -4.71 6.67 2.47
N ALA A 16 -5.34 5.50 2.52
CA ALA A 16 -4.63 4.22 2.52
C ALA A 16 -4.20 3.89 1.09
N PHE A 17 -2.93 3.52 0.89
CA PHE A 17 -2.39 3.26 -0.44
C PHE A 17 -1.53 1.99 -0.48
N GLY A 18 -2.06 0.94 -1.13
CA GLY A 18 -1.44 -0.40 -1.25
C GLY A 18 -1.61 -1.27 0.01
N PRO A 19 -0.80 -2.35 0.18
CA PRO A 19 0.08 -2.95 -0.82
C PRO A 19 -0.58 -4.09 -1.63
N VAL A 20 -1.82 -4.46 -1.32
CA VAL A 20 -2.51 -5.59 -1.97
C VAL A 20 -3.03 -5.17 -3.35
N PHE A 21 -2.62 -5.89 -4.40
CA PHE A 21 -3.07 -5.65 -5.77
C PHE A 21 -4.46 -6.27 -6.02
N PRO A 22 -5.23 -5.75 -7.00
CA PRO A 22 -6.54 -6.29 -7.34
C PRO A 22 -6.49 -7.80 -7.64
N GLY A 23 -7.34 -8.57 -6.97
CA GLY A 23 -7.45 -10.02 -7.15
C GLY A 23 -6.45 -10.86 -6.33
N GLN A 24 -5.56 -10.23 -5.56
CA GLN A 24 -4.70 -10.94 -4.63
C GLN A 24 -5.46 -11.41 -3.38
N ALA A 25 -4.94 -12.47 -2.76
CA ALA A 25 -5.46 -12.96 -1.50
C ALA A 25 -5.10 -12.00 -0.36
N GLU A 26 -6.09 -11.68 0.48
CA GLU A 26 -5.88 -10.94 1.73
C GLU A 26 -5.36 -11.90 2.80
N THR A 27 -4.05 -11.88 3.04
CA THR A 27 -3.39 -12.78 4.01
C THR A 27 -3.02 -12.09 5.32
N ALA A 28 -3.30 -10.79 5.47
CA ALA A 28 -3.00 -10.06 6.70
C ALA A 28 -3.66 -10.72 7.91
N HIS A 29 -2.87 -10.99 8.95
CA HIS A 29 -3.28 -11.69 10.17
C HIS A 29 -3.77 -13.13 9.97
N GLN A 30 -3.44 -13.77 8.85
CA GLN A 30 -3.76 -15.18 8.58
C GLN A 30 -2.52 -16.07 8.73
N LYS A 31 -2.74 -17.39 8.81
CA LYS A 31 -1.64 -18.36 8.80
C LYS A 31 -0.88 -18.25 7.48
N ASP A 32 0.45 -18.39 7.54
CA ASP A 32 1.35 -18.35 6.39
C ASP A 32 1.28 -17.01 5.63
N GLU A 33 1.06 -15.89 6.34
CA GLU A 33 1.07 -14.52 5.80
C GLU A 33 2.38 -14.22 5.04
N TYR A 34 2.24 -13.67 3.84
CA TYR A 34 3.39 -13.38 2.97
C TYR A 34 3.15 -12.17 2.07
N ILE A 35 4.22 -11.73 1.42
CA ILE A 35 4.19 -10.85 0.24
C ILE A 35 5.12 -11.47 -0.81
N ALA A 36 4.69 -11.51 -2.08
CA ALA A 36 5.58 -12.00 -3.14
C ALA A 36 6.73 -11.01 -3.36
N VAL A 37 7.92 -11.52 -3.65
CA VAL A 37 9.11 -10.65 -3.87
C VAL A 37 8.88 -9.68 -5.02
N ASP A 38 8.27 -10.15 -6.11
CA ASP A 38 7.96 -9.29 -7.27
C ASP A 38 6.95 -8.19 -6.94
N ASP A 39 5.96 -8.49 -6.08
CA ASP A 39 4.99 -7.49 -5.62
C ASP A 39 5.66 -6.46 -4.72
N LEU A 40 6.53 -6.89 -3.80
CA LEU A 40 7.30 -5.98 -2.94
C LEU A 40 8.17 -5.01 -3.78
N LEU A 41 8.84 -5.52 -4.81
CA LEU A 41 9.64 -4.70 -5.72
C LEU A 41 8.74 -3.76 -6.54
N THR A 42 7.58 -4.22 -6.97
CA THR A 42 6.61 -3.40 -7.73
C THR A 42 6.03 -2.28 -6.86
N CYS A 43 5.59 -2.59 -5.63
CA CYS A 43 5.16 -1.60 -4.64
C CYS A 43 6.26 -0.57 -4.38
N THR A 44 7.51 -1.01 -4.21
CA THR A 44 8.66 -0.12 -3.99
C THR A 44 8.80 0.89 -5.13
N ARG A 45 8.70 0.44 -6.39
CA ARG A 45 8.77 1.31 -7.57
C ARG A 45 7.60 2.32 -7.61
N ILE A 46 6.39 1.85 -7.30
CA ILE A 46 5.19 2.70 -7.25
C ILE A 46 5.33 3.77 -6.16
N TYR A 47 5.72 3.38 -4.95
CA TYR A 47 5.90 4.32 -3.84
C TYR A 47 7.03 5.32 -4.09
N ALA A 48 8.17 4.87 -4.64
CA ALA A 48 9.26 5.77 -5.00
C ALA A 48 8.80 6.82 -6.03
N LYS A 49 8.06 6.42 -7.07
CA LYS A 49 7.50 7.36 -8.04
C LYS A 49 6.47 8.28 -7.38
N ALA A 50 5.54 7.75 -6.59
CA ALA A 50 4.51 8.56 -5.93
C ALA A 50 5.12 9.63 -5.02
N LEU A 51 6.09 9.25 -4.18
CA LEU A 51 6.81 10.18 -3.32
C LEU A 51 7.55 11.23 -4.14
N TYR A 52 8.22 10.85 -5.22
CA TYR A 52 8.90 11.78 -6.11
C TYR A 52 7.93 12.78 -6.74
N GLU A 53 6.82 12.32 -7.35
CA GLU A 53 5.86 13.23 -7.99
C GLU A 53 5.16 14.15 -6.97
N LEU A 54 4.94 13.68 -5.74
CA LEU A 54 4.34 14.49 -4.68
C LEU A 54 5.29 15.51 -4.07
N ALA A 55 6.59 15.22 -4.05
CA ALA A 55 7.60 16.08 -3.44
C ALA A 55 8.30 17.02 -4.43
N ARG A 56 8.22 16.73 -5.74
CA ARG A 56 8.85 17.56 -6.78
C ARG A 56 8.07 18.88 -6.92
N GLU A 57 8.79 19.98 -6.98
CA GLU A 57 8.25 21.31 -7.35
C GLU A 57 7.93 21.34 -8.86
N GLU A 58 7.05 22.26 -9.30
CA GLU A 58 6.75 22.43 -10.73
C GLU A 58 7.94 22.93 -11.55
#